data_AF-A0A8H6HU67-F1
#
_entry.id   AF-A0A8H6HU67-F1
#
_cell.length_a   1.000
_cell.length_b   1.000
_cell.length_c   1.000
_cell.angle_alpha   90.00
_cell.angle_beta   90.00
_cell.angle_gamma   90.00
#
_symmetry.space_group_name_H-M   'P 1'
#
loop_
_entity.id
_entity.type
_entity.pdbx_description
1 polymer ?
#
loop_
_entity_poly.entity_id
_entity_poly.type
_entity_poly.pdbx_seq_one_letter_code
_entity_poly.pdbx_strand_id
1 'polypeptide(L)'
;MALTETELAAKITGLNDSRTADNLQLAMWTALFYYYITTYDEEVSRIWPQPFKKVGKILFLITRYSQIPQLFIWLSWFLPSRGPWSLKGCIVLFQLGTALEVLSIGCAEVSFWICLYALLEGKRKYFAIIVLVWLGFFIPIQTIQWMGFATYIAIEPGPFDRAYGYSCRYANTPGAQAAKYELVTLYMALARTILFMIASVVVIFVRYRRRNSLLTVIRREGGMYYICSSLVLFFACVIRTPGFPVENPYISRTVIKVLRNLAQYIFAERLLLQMQKTVYKTIRAQTAMSTLVFDDDNVPKTEKTVDHELSGLSGRTVHS
;
A
#
# COMPACT_ATOMS: atom_id res chain seq x y z
N MET A 1 -32.12 25.29 -26.04
CA MET A 1 -31.86 26.11 -24.83
C MET A 1 -30.42 26.60 -24.95
N ALA A 2 -30.21 27.89 -25.16
CA ALA A 2 -28.85 28.44 -25.23
C ALA A 2 -28.25 28.47 -23.82
N LEU A 3 -27.04 27.95 -23.67
CA LEU A 3 -26.28 28.05 -22.42
C LEU A 3 -25.83 29.50 -22.23
N THR A 4 -25.86 29.98 -20.99
CA THR A 4 -25.30 31.29 -20.65
C THR A 4 -23.76 31.24 -20.72
N GLU A 5 -23.11 32.38 -21.00
CA GLU A 5 -21.65 32.47 -21.06
C GLU A 5 -20.97 32.02 -19.75
N THR A 6 -21.60 32.31 -18.61
CA THR A 6 -21.12 31.94 -17.28
C THR A 6 -21.19 30.42 -17.05
N GLU A 7 -22.28 29.77 -17.45
CA GLU A 7 -22.39 28.31 -17.39
C GLU A 7 -21.40 27.60 -18.32
N LEU A 8 -21.14 28.19 -19.49
CA LEU A 8 -20.14 27.67 -20.43
C LEU A 8 -18.72 27.76 -19.82
N ALA A 9 -18.35 28.91 -19.26
CA ALA A 9 -17.05 29.10 -18.61
C ALA A 9 -16.85 28.14 -17.42
N ALA A 10 -17.89 27.93 -16.61
CA ALA A 10 -17.87 26.98 -15.50
C ALA A 10 -17.67 25.54 -15.98
N LYS A 11 -18.34 25.13 -17.07
CA LYS A 11 -18.16 23.80 -17.68
C LYS A 11 -16.76 23.60 -18.26
N ILE A 12 -16.19 24.62 -18.91
CA ILE A 12 -14.83 24.55 -19.45
C ILE A 12 -13.81 24.38 -18.32
N THR A 13 -13.97 25.12 -17.22
CA THR A 13 -13.08 25.02 -16.06
C THR A 13 -13.16 23.63 -15.43
N GLY A 14 -14.37 23.10 -15.19
CA GLY A 14 -14.55 21.76 -14.65
C GLY A 14 -13.98 20.66 -15.56
N LEU A 15 -14.06 20.82 -16.88
CA LEU A 15 -13.45 19.90 -17.84
C LEU A 15 -11.92 19.93 -17.77
N ASN A 16 -11.32 21.12 -17.68
CA ASN A 16 -9.87 21.27 -17.56
C ASN A 16 -9.35 20.68 -16.25
N ASP A 17 -10.07 20.88 -15.15
CA ASP A 17 -9.76 20.28 -13.86
C ASP A 17 -9.81 18.75 -13.95
N SER A 18 -10.87 18.18 -14.52
CA SER A 18 -11.01 16.73 -14.71
C SER A 18 -9.87 16.16 -15.55
N ARG A 19 -9.53 16.79 -16.68
CA ARG A 19 -8.41 16.36 -17.53
C ARG A 19 -7.08 16.41 -16.81
N THR A 20 -6.86 17.43 -15.97
CA THR A 20 -5.64 17.54 -15.17
C THR A 20 -5.56 16.40 -14.17
N ALA A 21 -6.66 16.07 -13.50
CA ALA A 21 -6.74 14.93 -12.60
C ALA A 21 -6.44 13.60 -13.31
N ASP A 22 -7.00 13.41 -14.51
CA ASP A 22 -6.81 12.20 -15.32
C ASP A 22 -5.35 12.05 -15.77
N ASN A 23 -4.73 13.16 -16.21
CA ASN A 23 -3.32 13.18 -16.59
C ASN A 23 -2.39 12.87 -15.41
N LEU A 24 -2.69 13.39 -14.22
CA LEU A 24 -1.92 13.09 -13.00
C LEU A 24 -2.03 11.61 -12.63
N GLN A 25 -3.20 11.02 -12.75
CA GLN A 25 -3.42 9.59 -12.51
C GLN A 25 -2.71 8.73 -13.56
N LEU A 26 -2.76 9.11 -14.83
CA LEU A 26 -2.01 8.42 -15.88
C LEU A 26 -0.50 8.45 -15.59
N ALA A 27 0.03 9.61 -15.21
CA ALA A 27 1.44 9.75 -14.83
C ALA A 27 1.80 8.85 -13.62
N MET A 28 0.93 8.77 -12.62
CA MET A 28 1.08 7.86 -11.48
C MET A 28 1.22 6.41 -11.95
N TRP A 29 0.30 5.95 -12.80
CA TRP A 29 0.28 4.59 -13.32
C TRP A 29 1.50 4.28 -14.17
N THR A 30 1.92 5.22 -15.04
CA THR A 30 3.15 5.08 -15.83
C THR A 30 4.37 4.97 -14.93
N ALA A 31 4.49 5.81 -13.90
CA ALA A 31 5.60 5.74 -12.94
C ALA A 31 5.61 4.42 -12.17
N LEU A 32 4.44 3.93 -11.75
CA LEU A 32 4.32 2.66 -11.04
C LEU A 32 4.69 1.47 -11.94
N PHE A 33 4.23 1.47 -13.19
CA PHE A 33 4.56 0.42 -14.16
C PHE A 33 6.05 0.41 -14.53
N TYR A 34 6.64 1.59 -14.74
CA TYR A 34 8.08 1.74 -14.93
C TYR A 34 8.85 1.19 -13.72
N TYR A 35 8.41 1.54 -12.51
CA TYR A 35 8.98 1.00 -11.28
C TYR A 35 8.88 -0.53 -11.22
N TYR A 36 7.75 -1.12 -11.62
CA TYR A 36 7.61 -2.59 -11.66
C TYR A 36 8.58 -3.24 -12.65
N ILE A 37 8.70 -2.71 -13.87
CA ILE A 37 9.63 -3.26 -14.87
C ILE A 37 11.07 -3.18 -14.36
N THR A 38 11.48 -2.03 -13.83
CA THR A 38 12.85 -1.81 -13.33
C THR A 38 13.21 -2.59 -12.06
N THR A 39 12.24 -3.18 -11.37
CA THR A 39 12.46 -3.98 -10.15
C THR A 39 12.09 -5.46 -10.31
N TYR A 40 11.82 -5.88 -11.54
CA TYR A 40 11.39 -7.24 -11.83
C TYR A 40 12.51 -8.28 -11.60
N ASP A 41 13.76 -7.92 -11.89
CA ASP A 41 14.92 -8.78 -11.63
C ASP A 41 15.14 -9.03 -10.13
N GLU A 42 15.01 -7.99 -9.31
CA GLU A 42 15.07 -8.09 -7.85
C GLU A 42 13.92 -8.92 -7.30
N GLU A 43 12.74 -8.78 -7.88
CA GLU A 43 11.56 -9.57 -7.53
C GLU A 43 11.79 -11.07 -7.81
N VAL A 44 12.17 -11.41 -9.05
CA VAL A 44 12.38 -12.80 -9.48
C VAL A 44 13.50 -13.46 -8.67
N SER A 45 14.58 -12.74 -8.37
CA SER A 45 15.68 -13.31 -7.60
C SER A 45 15.36 -13.49 -6.11
N ARG A 46 14.52 -12.63 -5.50
CA ARG A 46 14.30 -12.63 -4.04
C ARG A 46 12.95 -13.20 -3.59
N ILE A 47 11.86 -12.87 -4.29
CA ILE A 47 10.49 -13.20 -3.89
C ILE A 47 10.07 -14.56 -4.43
N TRP A 48 10.38 -14.85 -5.69
CA TRP A 48 9.88 -16.05 -6.37
C TRP A 48 10.38 -17.37 -5.77
N PRO A 49 11.66 -17.53 -5.39
CA PRO A 49 12.17 -18.76 -4.79
C PRO A 49 11.55 -19.11 -3.44
N GLN A 50 10.82 -18.18 -2.81
CA GLN A 50 10.23 -18.40 -1.50
C GLN A 50 8.97 -19.26 -1.56
N PRO A 51 8.73 -20.11 -0.55
CA PRO A 51 7.48 -20.86 -0.47
C PRO A 51 6.28 -19.93 -0.34
N PHE A 52 5.17 -20.29 -1.00
CA PHE A 52 3.95 -19.49 -1.05
C PHE A 52 3.28 -19.28 0.33
N LYS A 53 3.60 -20.10 1.32
CA LYS A 53 3.05 -19.98 2.69
C LYS A 53 3.55 -18.74 3.44
N LYS A 54 4.56 -18.03 2.93
CA LYS A 54 5.16 -16.88 3.61
C LYS A 54 4.30 -15.63 3.40
N VAL A 55 3.80 -15.07 4.50
CA VAL A 55 2.91 -13.88 4.51
C VAL A 55 3.52 -12.70 3.74
N GLY A 56 4.83 -12.47 3.88
CA GLY A 56 5.52 -11.39 3.16
C GLY A 56 5.45 -11.52 1.64
N LYS A 57 5.51 -12.75 1.09
CA LYS A 57 5.35 -13.01 -0.35
C LYS A 57 3.93 -12.74 -0.79
N ILE A 58 2.93 -13.20 -0.04
CA ILE A 58 1.52 -12.96 -0.34
C ILE A 58 1.23 -11.45 -0.35
N LEU A 59 1.66 -10.72 0.68
CA LEU A 59 1.46 -9.27 0.77
C LEU A 59 2.15 -8.52 -0.38
N PHE A 60 3.38 -8.91 -0.73
CA PHE A 60 4.10 -8.32 -1.86
C PHE A 60 3.35 -8.56 -3.17
N LEU A 61 3.01 -9.82 -3.47
CA LEU A 61 2.35 -10.18 -4.73
C LEU A 61 0.96 -9.54 -4.84
N ILE A 62 0.16 -9.55 -3.77
CA ILE A 62 -1.15 -8.88 -3.78
C ILE A 62 -0.97 -7.38 -4.02
N THR A 63 -0.10 -6.71 -3.26
CA THR A 63 0.11 -5.25 -3.40
C THR A 63 0.50 -4.87 -4.83
N ARG A 64 1.40 -5.64 -5.45
CA ARG A 64 1.92 -5.35 -6.79
C ARG A 64 0.96 -5.73 -7.91
N TYR A 65 0.49 -6.97 -7.91
CA TYR A 65 -0.23 -7.54 -9.03
C TYR A 65 -1.72 -7.19 -9.05
N SER A 66 -2.32 -6.76 -7.94
CA SER A 66 -3.71 -6.26 -7.98
C SER A 66 -3.82 -4.84 -8.56
N GLN A 67 -2.71 -4.10 -8.61
CA GLN A 67 -2.62 -2.81 -9.31
C GLN A 67 -2.71 -2.95 -10.84
N ILE A 68 -2.27 -4.07 -11.41
CA ILE A 68 -2.32 -4.32 -12.86
C ILE A 68 -3.77 -4.40 -13.39
N PRO A 69 -4.66 -5.28 -12.90
CA PRO A 69 -6.05 -5.28 -13.32
C PRO A 69 -6.76 -3.99 -12.94
N GLN A 70 -6.39 -3.35 -11.81
CA GLN A 70 -6.92 -2.04 -11.46
C GLN A 70 -6.58 -0.98 -12.51
N LEU A 71 -5.36 -0.96 -13.03
CA LEU A 71 -4.95 -0.08 -14.13
C LEU A 71 -5.82 -0.31 -15.38
N PHE A 72 -6.04 -1.56 -15.79
CA PHE A 72 -6.88 -1.84 -16.95
C PHE A 72 -8.34 -1.41 -16.75
N ILE A 73 -8.89 -1.65 -15.56
CA ILE A 73 -10.23 -1.20 -15.19
C ILE A 73 -10.29 0.33 -15.21
N TRP A 74 -9.29 1.02 -14.66
CA TRP A 74 -9.19 2.47 -14.69
C TRP A 74 -9.11 2.98 -16.14
N LEU A 75 -8.20 2.45 -16.98
CA LEU A 75 -8.09 2.82 -18.39
C LEU A 75 -9.41 2.63 -19.14
N SER A 76 -10.18 1.59 -18.82
CA SER A 76 -11.49 1.36 -19.45
C SER A 76 -12.53 2.44 -19.14
N TRP A 77 -12.42 3.11 -18.00
CA TRP A 77 -13.30 4.23 -17.62
C TRP A 77 -12.83 5.57 -18.16
N PHE A 78 -11.52 5.80 -18.12
CA PHE A 78 -10.95 7.12 -18.37
C PHE A 78 -10.57 7.33 -19.83
N LEU A 79 -10.15 6.28 -20.54
CA LEU A 79 -9.92 6.40 -21.97
C LEU A 79 -11.26 6.37 -22.71
N PRO A 80 -11.41 7.20 -23.76
CA PRO A 80 -12.55 7.14 -24.68
C PRO A 80 -12.70 5.73 -25.24
N SER A 81 -13.57 4.93 -24.64
CA SER A 81 -13.93 3.61 -25.13
C SER A 81 -15.34 3.71 -25.67
N ARG A 82 -15.49 3.58 -26.99
CA ARG A 82 -16.83 3.45 -27.64
C ARG A 82 -17.43 2.05 -27.45
N GLY A 83 -17.01 1.35 -26.39
CA GLY A 83 -17.48 0.01 -26.08
C GLY A 83 -18.95 0.06 -25.65
N PRO A 84 -19.81 -0.89 -26.10
CA PRO A 84 -21.20 -0.95 -25.68
C PRO A 84 -21.31 -1.53 -24.26
N TRP A 85 -20.83 -0.80 -23.26
CA TRP A 85 -20.93 -1.23 -21.86
C TRP A 85 -22.37 -1.09 -21.38
N SER A 86 -22.91 -2.15 -20.79
CA SER A 86 -24.19 -2.04 -20.07
C SER A 86 -23.99 -1.23 -18.78
N LEU A 87 -25.04 -0.54 -18.34
CA LEU A 87 -25.03 0.21 -17.06
C LEU A 87 -24.65 -0.70 -15.87
N LYS A 88 -25.10 -1.96 -15.88
CA LYS A 88 -24.70 -2.96 -14.88
C LYS A 88 -23.20 -3.25 -14.95
N GLY A 89 -22.64 -3.37 -16.15
CA GLY A 89 -21.20 -3.53 -16.36
C GLY A 89 -20.39 -2.38 -15.78
N CYS A 90 -20.82 -1.13 -16.00
CA CYS A 90 -20.18 0.05 -15.41
C CYS A 90 -20.11 -0.02 -13.87
N ILE A 91 -21.19 -0.45 -13.20
CA ILE A 91 -21.24 -0.57 -11.74
C ILE A 91 -20.32 -1.70 -11.26
N VAL A 92 -20.37 -2.86 -11.91
CA VAL A 92 -19.54 -4.02 -11.54
C VAL A 92 -18.05 -3.68 -11.69
N LEU A 93 -17.66 -3.06 -12.81
CA LEU A 93 -16.30 -2.60 -12.99
C LEU A 93 -15.93 -1.62 -11.87
N PHE A 94 -16.77 -0.61 -11.60
CA PHE A 94 -16.54 0.38 -10.54
C PHE A 94 -16.24 -0.24 -9.19
N GLN A 95 -17.08 -1.17 -8.77
CA GLN A 95 -16.92 -1.89 -7.51
C GLN A 95 -15.66 -2.75 -7.51
N LEU A 96 -15.35 -3.44 -8.61
CA LEU A 96 -14.15 -4.27 -8.73
C LEU A 96 -12.86 -3.43 -8.66
N GLY A 97 -12.79 -2.32 -9.40
CA GLY A 97 -11.64 -1.41 -9.38
C GLY A 97 -11.41 -0.84 -7.98
N THR A 98 -12.50 -0.48 -7.30
CA THR A 98 -12.47 0.00 -5.91
C THR A 98 -12.00 -1.09 -4.93
N ALA A 99 -12.49 -2.32 -5.08
CA ALA A 99 -12.07 -3.44 -4.25
C ALA A 99 -10.57 -3.75 -4.39
N LEU A 100 -10.06 -3.70 -5.63
CA LEU A 100 -8.62 -3.87 -5.91
C LEU A 100 -7.78 -2.74 -5.32
N GLU A 101 -8.24 -1.48 -5.40
CA GLU A 101 -7.58 -0.34 -4.76
C GLU A 101 -7.46 -0.56 -3.25
N VAL A 102 -8.58 -0.89 -2.60
CA VAL A 102 -8.65 -1.15 -1.15
C VAL A 102 -7.74 -2.31 -0.75
N LEU A 103 -7.78 -3.41 -1.49
CA LEU A 103 -6.95 -4.59 -1.24
C LEU A 103 -5.46 -4.24 -1.28
N SER A 104 -5.04 -3.52 -2.32
CA SER A 104 -3.64 -3.13 -2.51
C SER A 104 -3.15 -2.19 -1.43
N ILE A 105 -3.93 -1.15 -1.13
CA ILE A 105 -3.61 -0.18 -0.08
C ILE A 105 -3.57 -0.90 1.28
N GLY A 106 -4.55 -1.76 1.56
CA GLY A 106 -4.60 -2.56 2.77
C GLY A 106 -3.35 -3.43 2.94
N CYS A 107 -2.94 -4.16 1.92
CA CYS A 107 -1.72 -4.98 1.96
C CYS A 107 -0.44 -4.13 2.13
N ALA A 108 -0.36 -2.96 1.49
CA ALA A 108 0.74 -2.02 1.70
C ALA A 108 0.79 -1.50 3.15
N GLU A 109 -0.37 -1.17 3.74
CA GLU A 109 -0.45 -0.75 5.15
C GLU A 109 -0.05 -1.87 6.11
N VAL A 110 -0.58 -3.08 5.91
CA VAL A 110 -0.21 -4.26 6.70
C VAL A 110 1.30 -4.48 6.65
N SER A 111 1.92 -4.29 5.49
CA SER A 111 3.37 -4.38 5.34
C SER A 111 4.09 -3.38 6.25
N PHE A 112 3.66 -2.11 6.30
CA PHE A 112 4.22 -1.13 7.22
C PHE A 112 3.99 -1.49 8.70
N TRP A 113 2.83 -2.02 9.08
CA TRP A 113 2.55 -2.46 10.45
C TRP A 113 3.39 -3.67 10.87
N ILE A 114 3.60 -4.63 9.97
CA ILE A 114 4.51 -5.77 10.20
C ILE A 114 5.94 -5.27 10.38
N CYS A 115 6.35 -4.27 9.60
CA CYS A 115 7.67 -3.67 9.74
C CYS A 115 7.84 -2.96 11.09
N LEU A 116 6.82 -2.23 11.52
CA LEU A 116 6.80 -1.61 12.86
C LEU A 116 6.89 -2.67 13.95
N TYR A 117 6.17 -3.78 13.80
CA TYR A 117 6.23 -4.92 14.71
C TYR A 117 7.63 -5.56 14.76
N ALA A 118 8.29 -5.73 13.61
CA ALA A 118 9.66 -6.21 13.55
C ALA A 118 10.61 -5.25 14.31
N LEU A 119 10.44 -3.94 14.15
CA LEU A 119 11.19 -2.94 14.91
C LEU A 119 10.89 -2.98 16.42
N LEU A 120 9.77 -3.54 16.86
CA LEU A 120 9.40 -3.76 18.26
C LEU A 120 9.92 -5.08 18.86
N GLU A 121 11.00 -5.65 18.28
CA GLU A 121 11.69 -6.81 18.87
C GLU A 121 10.85 -8.09 18.81
N GLY A 122 9.77 -8.11 18.02
CA GLY A 122 8.97 -9.32 17.77
C GLY A 122 8.24 -9.89 18.99
N LYS A 123 7.93 -9.08 20.01
CA LYS A 123 7.19 -9.59 21.19
C LYS A 123 5.72 -9.79 20.84
N ARG A 124 5.19 -11.01 21.01
CA ARG A 124 3.80 -11.40 20.69
C ARG A 124 2.73 -10.43 21.23
N LYS A 125 2.95 -9.83 22.40
CA LYS A 125 2.04 -8.82 22.97
C LYS A 125 1.87 -7.59 22.08
N TYR A 126 2.97 -7.06 21.53
CA TYR A 126 2.91 -5.91 20.62
C TYR A 126 2.27 -6.28 19.28
N PHE A 127 2.48 -7.50 18.80
CA PHE A 127 1.79 -8.00 17.60
C PHE A 127 0.28 -7.93 17.76
N ALA A 128 -0.24 -8.49 18.87
CA ALA A 128 -1.67 -8.49 19.14
C ALA A 128 -2.24 -7.06 19.22
N ILE A 129 -1.54 -6.14 19.89
CA ILE A 129 -1.96 -4.72 19.99
C ILE A 129 -1.99 -4.08 18.60
N ILE A 130 -0.94 -4.25 17.79
CA ILE A 130 -0.85 -3.69 16.44
C ILE A 130 -1.98 -4.22 15.55
N VAL A 131 -2.21 -5.53 15.56
CA VAL A 131 -3.26 -6.17 14.76
C VAL A 131 -4.64 -5.70 15.20
N LEU A 132 -4.91 -5.62 16.51
CA LEU A 132 -6.19 -5.14 17.04
C LEU A 132 -6.44 -3.67 16.67
N VAL A 133 -5.43 -2.81 16.81
CA VAL A 133 -5.53 -1.40 16.42
C VAL A 133 -5.76 -1.29 14.92
N TRP A 134 -4.99 -2.01 14.10
CA TRP A 134 -5.15 -1.97 12.65
C TRP A 134 -6.54 -2.45 12.23
N LEU A 135 -7.01 -3.61 12.71
CA LEU A 135 -8.34 -4.13 12.41
C LEU A 135 -9.45 -3.20 12.90
N GLY A 136 -9.29 -2.65 14.11
CA GLY A 136 -10.25 -1.75 14.75
C GLY A 136 -10.50 -0.46 13.97
N PHE A 137 -9.52 0.02 13.21
CA PHE A 137 -9.72 1.14 12.28
C PHE A 137 -10.03 0.68 10.86
N PHE A 138 -9.34 -0.35 10.36
CA PHE A 138 -9.47 -0.79 8.97
C PHE A 138 -10.88 -1.27 8.65
N ILE A 139 -11.46 -2.16 9.48
CA ILE A 139 -12.80 -2.71 9.20
C ILE A 139 -13.85 -1.59 9.16
N PRO A 140 -14.01 -0.71 10.17
CA PRO A 140 -15.00 0.35 10.11
C PRO A 140 -14.78 1.37 8.99
N ILE A 141 -13.53 1.71 8.69
CA ILE A 141 -13.21 2.60 7.56
C ILE A 141 -13.71 1.98 6.26
N GLN A 142 -13.40 0.69 6.04
CA GLN A 142 -13.80 -0.02 4.82
C GLN A 142 -15.32 -0.20 4.73
N THR A 143 -16.00 -0.53 5.83
CA THR A 143 -17.46 -0.69 5.80
C THR A 143 -18.15 0.64 5.47
N ILE A 144 -17.72 1.76 6.05
CA ILE A 144 -18.27 3.08 5.75
C ILE A 144 -17.98 3.49 4.31
N GLN A 145 -16.77 3.22 3.80
CA GLN A 145 -16.43 3.45 2.39
C GLN A 145 -17.33 2.64 1.45
N TRP A 146 -17.52 1.35 1.73
CA TRP A 146 -18.41 0.48 0.96
C TRP A 146 -19.87 0.95 1.00
N MET A 147 -20.36 1.39 2.15
CA MET A 147 -21.69 2.01 2.25
C MET A 147 -21.78 3.26 1.37
N GLY A 148 -20.76 4.11 1.37
CA GLY A 148 -20.65 5.25 0.47
C GLY A 148 -20.67 4.83 -1.01
N PHE A 149 -19.90 3.82 -1.39
CA PHE A 149 -19.85 3.31 -2.76
C PHE A 149 -21.17 2.67 -3.22
N ALA A 150 -21.90 2.03 -2.31
CA ALA A 150 -23.22 1.47 -2.60
C ALA A 150 -24.27 2.54 -2.94
N THR A 151 -24.03 3.82 -2.61
CA THR A 151 -24.91 4.94 -3.00
C THR A 151 -24.68 5.45 -4.42
N TYR A 152 -23.64 4.98 -5.11
CA TYR A 152 -23.39 5.38 -6.50
C TYR A 152 -24.27 4.57 -7.46
N ILE A 153 -24.94 5.28 -8.35
CA ILE A 153 -25.69 4.71 -9.47
C ILE A 153 -24.99 5.05 -10.78
N ALA A 154 -24.92 4.09 -11.70
CA ALA A 154 -24.54 4.38 -13.07
C ALA A 154 -25.71 5.07 -13.78
N ILE A 155 -25.43 6.20 -14.40
CA ILE A 155 -26.37 6.97 -15.21
C ILE A 155 -25.92 6.95 -16.66
N GLU A 156 -26.88 7.04 -17.58
CA GLU A 156 -26.56 7.13 -18.99
C GLU A 156 -25.72 8.38 -19.28
N PRO A 157 -24.63 8.25 -20.05
CA PRO A 157 -23.79 9.39 -20.39
C PRO A 157 -24.59 10.39 -21.22
N GLY A 158 -24.42 11.68 -20.89
CA GLY A 158 -25.03 12.77 -21.62
C GLY A 158 -24.55 12.82 -23.08
N PRO A 159 -25.19 13.62 -23.95
CA PRO A 159 -24.75 13.77 -25.33
C PRO A 159 -23.29 14.29 -25.43
N PHE A 160 -22.88 15.11 -24.47
CA PHE A 160 -21.51 15.59 -24.35
C PHE A 160 -20.54 14.45 -24.01
N ASP A 161 -20.81 13.70 -22.94
CA ASP A 161 -19.96 12.56 -22.50
C ASP A 161 -19.82 11.52 -23.62
N ARG A 162 -20.91 11.24 -24.35
CA ARG A 162 -20.90 10.39 -25.54
C ARG A 162 -20.05 10.93 -26.68
N ALA A 163 -20.07 12.24 -26.93
CA ALA A 163 -19.23 12.87 -27.96
C ALA A 163 -17.73 12.71 -27.67
N TYR A 164 -17.34 12.72 -26.39
CA TYR A 164 -15.96 12.43 -25.96
C TYR A 164 -15.64 10.93 -25.85
N GLY A 165 -16.61 10.06 -26.05
CA GLY A 165 -16.42 8.60 -25.99
C GLY A 165 -16.41 8.02 -24.58
N TYR A 166 -16.95 8.72 -23.58
CA TYR A 166 -17.14 8.15 -22.25
C TYR A 166 -18.39 7.27 -22.22
N SER A 167 -18.20 6.01 -21.81
CA SER A 167 -19.28 5.01 -21.76
C SER A 167 -20.03 4.98 -20.43
N CYS A 168 -19.38 5.37 -19.33
CA CYS A 168 -19.93 5.27 -17.99
C CYS A 168 -19.90 6.64 -17.30
N ARG A 169 -21.00 7.00 -16.65
CA ARG A 169 -21.05 8.14 -15.73
C ARG A 169 -21.71 7.70 -14.43
N TYR A 170 -21.20 8.20 -13.32
CA TYR A 170 -21.71 7.87 -12.00
C TYR A 170 -22.30 9.10 -11.35
N ALA A 171 -23.43 8.92 -10.67
CA ALA A 171 -24.03 9.96 -9.84
C ALA A 171 -24.30 9.38 -8.46
N ASN A 172 -24.16 10.22 -7.43
CA ASN A 172 -24.62 9.88 -6.10
C ASN A 172 -26.15 9.93 -6.07
N THR A 173 -26.77 8.99 -5.36
CA THR A 173 -28.19 9.11 -5.05
C THR A 173 -28.48 10.41 -4.29
N PRO A 174 -29.57 11.12 -4.64
CA PRO A 174 -29.93 12.36 -3.95
C PRO A 174 -30.19 12.06 -2.46
N GLY A 175 -29.44 12.72 -1.56
CA GLY A 175 -29.59 12.48 -0.11
C GLY A 175 -28.44 12.90 0.80
N ALA A 176 -27.36 13.52 0.29
CA ALA A 176 -26.19 13.98 1.07
C ALA A 176 -25.49 12.90 1.93
N GLN A 177 -25.88 11.63 1.85
CA GLN A 177 -25.34 10.54 2.68
C GLN A 177 -23.89 10.21 2.30
N ALA A 178 -23.57 10.14 1.01
CA ALA A 178 -22.22 9.86 0.52
C ALA A 178 -21.17 10.83 1.10
N ALA A 179 -21.50 12.14 1.12
CA ALA A 179 -20.63 13.16 1.68
C ALA A 179 -20.44 13.01 3.19
N LYS A 180 -21.49 12.60 3.93
CA LYS A 180 -21.40 12.31 5.36
C LYS A 180 -20.52 11.09 5.65
N TYR A 181 -20.66 10.02 4.86
CA TYR A 181 -19.80 8.84 4.99
C TYR A 181 -18.33 9.17 4.70
N GLU A 182 -18.07 9.92 3.62
CA GLU A 182 -16.73 10.37 3.29
C GLU A 182 -16.11 11.19 4.43
N LEU A 183 -16.86 12.10 5.03
CA LEU A 183 -16.43 12.91 6.16
C LEU A 183 -15.98 12.05 7.35
N VAL A 184 -16.82 11.09 7.77
CA VAL A 184 -16.53 10.19 8.89
C VAL A 184 -15.30 9.34 8.58
N THR A 185 -15.24 8.76 7.38
CA THR A 185 -14.07 8.00 6.91
C THR A 185 -12.78 8.82 6.99
N LEU A 186 -12.81 10.09 6.58
CA LEU A 186 -11.63 10.96 6.60
C LEU A 186 -11.12 11.21 8.02
N TYR A 187 -12.01 11.48 8.99
CA TYR A 187 -11.62 11.66 10.39
C TYR A 187 -11.08 10.38 11.01
N MET A 188 -11.70 9.22 10.72
CA MET A 188 -11.20 7.93 11.19
C MET A 188 -9.83 7.59 10.58
N ALA A 189 -9.64 7.87 9.29
CA ALA A 189 -8.36 7.68 8.62
C ALA A 189 -7.28 8.61 9.20
N LEU A 190 -7.61 9.88 9.50
CA LEU A 190 -6.70 10.81 10.18
C LEU A 190 -6.31 10.29 11.57
N ALA A 191 -7.27 9.87 12.38
CA ALA A 191 -7.01 9.32 13.72
C ALA A 191 -6.07 8.10 13.65
N ARG A 192 -6.33 7.17 12.73
CA ARG A 192 -5.47 6.01 12.47
C ARG A 192 -4.06 6.43 12.09
N THR A 193 -3.91 7.40 11.19
CA THR A 193 -2.60 7.89 10.72
C THR A 193 -1.83 8.59 11.85
N ILE A 194 -2.50 9.36 12.71
CA ILE A 194 -1.88 9.98 13.89
C ILE A 194 -1.37 8.90 14.83
N LEU A 195 -2.17 7.87 15.14
CA LEU A 195 -1.75 6.76 15.99
C LEU A 195 -0.55 6.01 15.40
N PHE A 196 -0.59 5.74 14.09
CA PHE A 196 0.52 5.12 13.38
C PHE A 196 1.78 5.99 13.44
N MET A 197 1.68 7.30 13.25
CA MET A 197 2.80 8.24 13.35
C MET A 197 3.36 8.32 14.77
N ILE A 198 2.51 8.36 15.80
CA ILE A 198 2.95 8.33 17.21
C ILE A 198 3.70 7.02 17.48
N ALA A 199 3.14 5.87 17.09
CA ALA A 199 3.78 4.57 17.26
C ALA A 199 5.13 4.52 16.51
N SER A 200 5.19 5.07 15.30
CA SER A 200 6.41 5.23 14.50
C SER A 200 7.49 5.98 15.26
N VAL A 201 7.16 7.17 15.77
CA VAL A 201 8.08 8.06 16.49
C VAL A 201 8.54 7.42 17.80
N VAL A 202 7.62 6.82 18.57
CA VAL A 202 7.96 6.13 19.82
C VAL A 202 8.93 4.98 19.56
N VAL A 203 8.69 4.16 18.53
CA VAL A 203 9.58 3.05 18.17
C VAL A 203 10.96 3.56 17.78
N ILE A 204 11.02 4.61 16.95
CA ILE A 204 12.29 5.24 16.56
C ILE A 204 13.02 5.77 17.79
N PHE A 205 12.34 6.45 18.71
CA PHE A 205 12.94 7.05 19.90
C PHE A 205 13.45 6.00 20.91
N VAL A 206 12.61 5.01 21.24
CA VAL A 206 12.97 3.90 22.14
C VAL A 206 14.18 3.14 21.60
N ARG A 207 14.22 2.93 20.29
CA ARG A 207 15.36 2.29 19.61
C ARG A 207 16.58 3.17 19.53
N TYR A 208 16.43 4.45 19.25
CA TYR A 208 17.54 5.41 19.18
C TYR A 208 18.32 5.47 20.49
N ARG A 209 17.63 5.33 21.64
CA ARG A 209 18.27 5.32 22.96
C ARG A 209 19.09 4.04 23.23
N ARG A 210 18.75 2.91 22.61
CA ARG A 210 19.48 1.65 22.74
C ARG A 210 20.54 1.56 21.63
N ARG A 211 21.76 2.07 21.90
CA ARG A 211 22.93 2.11 20.99
C ARG A 211 23.42 0.71 20.56
N ASN A 212 22.64 0.00 19.75
CA ASN A 212 23.08 -1.25 19.12
C ASN A 212 23.52 -0.96 17.68
N SER A 213 24.73 -1.37 17.31
CA SER A 213 25.34 -1.19 15.98
C SER A 213 24.47 -1.74 14.84
N LEU A 214 23.69 -2.79 15.09
CA LEU A 214 22.72 -3.38 14.16
C LEU A 214 21.60 -2.40 13.75
N LEU A 215 21.24 -1.47 14.62
CA LEU A 215 20.23 -0.46 14.34
C LEU A 215 20.67 0.48 13.21
N THR A 216 21.97 0.70 13.06
CA THR A 216 22.55 1.61 12.05
C THR A 216 22.27 1.14 10.64
N VAL A 217 22.28 -0.17 10.40
CA VAL A 217 22.08 -0.76 9.06
C VAL A 217 20.61 -0.78 8.68
N ILE A 218 19.73 -1.18 9.60
CA ILE A 218 18.26 -1.20 9.35
C ILE A 218 17.71 0.24 9.25
N ARG A 219 18.28 1.19 10.01
CA ARG A 219 17.90 2.62 9.94
C ARG A 219 18.28 3.27 8.62
N ARG A 220 19.37 2.84 7.98
CA ARG A 220 19.91 3.53 6.79
C ARG A 220 19.05 3.35 5.54
N GLU A 221 18.35 2.23 5.39
CA GLU A 221 17.57 1.96 4.17
C GLU A 221 16.06 1.77 4.47
N GLY A 222 15.68 0.91 5.40
CA GLY A 222 14.25 0.63 5.66
C GLY A 222 13.52 1.72 6.46
N GLY A 223 14.21 2.32 7.45
CA GLY A 223 13.62 3.34 8.32
C GLY A 223 13.23 4.62 7.59
N MET A 224 13.97 5.00 6.54
CA MET A 224 13.68 6.20 5.76
C MET A 224 12.37 6.07 4.98
N TYR A 225 12.16 4.96 4.26
CA TYR A 225 10.89 4.70 3.55
C TYR A 225 9.69 4.73 4.49
N TYR A 226 9.87 4.21 5.71
CA TYR A 226 8.85 4.20 6.74
C TYR A 226 8.48 5.62 7.23
N ILE A 227 9.48 6.44 7.54
CA ILE A 227 9.26 7.85 7.97
C ILE A 227 8.64 8.66 6.82
N CYS A 228 9.16 8.53 5.60
CA CYS A 228 8.63 9.21 4.42
C CYS A 228 7.17 8.79 4.17
N SER A 229 6.86 7.50 4.21
CA SER A 229 5.47 7.00 4.07
C SER A 229 4.55 7.58 5.15
N SER A 230 5.00 7.57 6.41
CA SER A 230 4.23 8.10 7.54
C SER A 230 3.93 9.59 7.38
N LEU A 231 4.91 10.39 6.94
CA LEU A 231 4.74 11.82 6.69
C LEU A 231 3.80 12.07 5.51
N VAL A 232 3.98 11.37 4.39
CA VAL A 232 3.11 11.52 3.22
C VAL A 232 1.66 11.15 3.58
N LEU A 233 1.45 10.07 4.32
CA LEU A 233 0.13 9.68 4.82
C LEU A 233 -0.48 10.74 5.73
N PHE A 234 0.31 11.29 6.67
CA PHE A 234 -0.15 12.32 7.60
C PHE A 234 -0.59 13.59 6.85
N PHE A 235 0.26 14.15 5.99
CA PHE A 235 -0.08 15.33 5.21
C PHE A 235 -1.26 15.08 4.27
N ALA A 236 -1.35 13.88 3.68
CA ALA A 236 -2.47 13.51 2.84
C ALA A 236 -3.80 13.46 3.61
N CYS A 237 -3.80 12.99 4.86
CA CYS A 237 -4.98 13.03 5.71
C CYS A 237 -5.33 14.48 6.09
N VAL A 238 -4.37 15.28 6.54
CA VAL A 238 -4.59 16.67 6.97
C VAL A 238 -5.22 17.53 5.86
N ILE A 239 -4.68 17.46 4.64
CA ILE A 239 -5.16 18.29 3.52
C ILE A 239 -6.53 17.82 3.02
N ARG A 240 -6.89 16.54 3.22
CA ARG A 240 -8.21 16.02 2.89
C ARG A 240 -9.27 16.33 3.95
N THR A 241 -8.87 16.60 5.19
CA THR A 241 -9.81 16.97 6.25
C THR A 241 -10.45 18.33 5.96
N PRO A 242 -11.79 18.44 5.99
CA PRO A 242 -12.45 19.71 5.71
C PRO A 242 -12.13 20.76 6.78
N GLY A 243 -12.11 22.02 6.36
CA GLY A 243 -11.71 23.15 7.20
C GLY A 243 -10.26 23.60 6.97
N PHE A 244 -9.43 22.80 6.30
CA PHE A 244 -8.10 23.24 5.89
C PHE A 244 -8.20 24.17 4.67
N PRO A 245 -7.65 25.40 4.72
CA PRO A 245 -7.77 26.38 3.65
C PRO A 245 -6.89 25.96 2.46
N VAL A 246 -7.51 25.56 1.34
CA VAL A 246 -6.82 25.24 0.09
C VAL A 246 -7.47 26.00 -1.05
N GLU A 247 -6.66 26.74 -1.81
CA GLU A 247 -7.11 27.62 -2.89
C GLU A 247 -7.84 26.86 -4.01
N ASN A 248 -7.32 25.69 -4.39
CA ASN A 248 -8.01 24.76 -5.31
C ASN A 248 -8.12 23.37 -4.65
N PRO A 249 -9.25 23.05 -3.98
CA PRO A 249 -9.40 21.80 -3.26
C PRO A 249 -9.43 20.59 -4.20
N TYR A 250 -9.84 20.75 -5.46
CA TYR A 250 -9.96 19.62 -6.39
C TYR A 250 -8.58 19.14 -6.86
N ILE A 251 -7.76 20.05 -7.38
CA ILE A 251 -6.43 19.71 -7.91
C ILE A 251 -5.51 19.26 -6.77
N SER A 252 -5.48 19.99 -5.67
CA SER A 252 -4.65 19.66 -4.50
C SER A 252 -4.96 18.26 -3.95
N ARG A 253 -6.24 17.93 -3.74
CA ARG A 253 -6.66 16.60 -3.28
C ARG A 253 -6.24 15.50 -4.25
N THR A 254 -6.31 15.77 -5.55
CA THR A 254 -5.90 14.80 -6.57
C THR A 254 -4.39 14.57 -6.56
N VAL A 255 -3.59 15.64 -6.60
CA VAL A 255 -2.11 15.56 -6.53
C VAL A 255 -1.68 14.78 -5.29
N ILE A 256 -2.28 15.07 -4.15
CA ILE A 256 -1.96 14.43 -2.87
C ILE A 256 -2.41 12.97 -2.85
N LYS A 257 -3.59 12.64 -3.41
CA LYS A 257 -4.03 11.26 -3.57
C LYS A 257 -3.03 10.45 -4.42
N VAL A 258 -2.64 11.01 -5.57
CA VAL A 258 -1.68 10.40 -6.49
C VAL A 258 -0.34 10.17 -5.81
N LEU A 259 0.22 11.21 -5.18
CA LEU A 259 1.51 11.13 -4.50
C LEU A 259 1.48 10.12 -3.35
N ARG A 260 0.40 10.13 -2.55
CA ARG A 260 0.20 9.17 -1.47
C ARG A 260 0.18 7.74 -2.00
N ASN A 261 -0.65 7.46 -3.00
CA ASN A 261 -0.81 6.10 -3.52
C ASN A 261 0.53 5.59 -4.11
N LEU A 262 1.19 6.41 -4.93
CA LEU A 262 2.49 6.08 -5.52
C LEU A 262 3.56 5.79 -4.45
N ALA A 263 3.70 6.70 -3.48
CA ALA A 263 4.65 6.54 -2.39
C ALA A 263 4.35 5.28 -1.56
N GLN A 264 3.08 5.04 -1.27
CA GLN A 264 2.65 3.93 -0.43
C GLN A 264 2.97 2.58 -1.10
N TYR A 265 2.70 2.41 -2.39
CA TYR A 265 3.03 1.18 -3.12
C TYR A 265 4.54 0.97 -3.24
N ILE A 266 5.28 1.98 -3.72
CA ILE A 266 6.74 1.87 -3.92
C ILE A 266 7.45 1.62 -2.58
N PHE A 267 7.10 2.37 -1.54
CA PHE A 267 7.75 2.22 -0.24
C PHE A 267 7.42 0.90 0.43
N ALA A 268 6.18 0.40 0.33
CA ALA A 268 5.83 -0.91 0.88
C ALA A 268 6.62 -2.03 0.17
N GLU A 269 6.69 -2.01 -1.16
CA GLU A 269 7.47 -3.00 -1.93
C GLU A 269 8.97 -2.94 -1.63
N ARG A 270 9.56 -1.74 -1.64
CA ARG A 270 10.98 -1.55 -1.29
C ARG A 270 11.28 -2.05 0.11
N LEU A 271 10.39 -1.77 1.06
CA LEU A 271 10.54 -2.19 2.44
C LEU A 271 10.53 -3.72 2.56
N LEU A 272 9.58 -4.40 1.91
CA LEU A 272 9.50 -5.86 1.90
C LEU A 272 10.75 -6.50 1.25
N LEU A 273 11.19 -5.98 0.10
CA LEU A 273 12.40 -6.46 -0.58
C LEU A 273 13.66 -6.29 0.27
N GLN A 274 13.78 -5.18 1.00
CA GLN A 274 14.92 -4.89 1.87
C GLN A 274 14.91 -5.74 3.14
N MET A 275 13.74 -5.99 3.72
CA MET A 275 13.64 -6.89 4.88
C MET A 275 14.13 -8.28 4.54
N GLN A 276 13.82 -8.79 3.36
CA GLN A 276 14.32 -10.10 2.93
C GLN A 276 15.84 -10.15 2.78
N LYS A 277 16.43 -9.10 2.21
CA LYS A 277 17.89 -8.97 2.11
C LYS A 277 18.55 -9.02 3.48
N THR A 278 17.95 -8.38 4.49
CA THR A 278 18.48 -8.42 5.87
C THR A 278 18.31 -9.78 6.53
N VAL A 279 17.18 -10.44 6.32
CA VAL A 279 16.89 -11.76 6.89
C VAL A 279 17.86 -12.80 6.34
N TYR A 280 18.10 -12.84 5.03
CA TYR A 280 19.07 -13.77 4.43
C TYR A 280 20.49 -13.62 5.02
N LYS A 281 20.92 -12.38 5.27
CA LYS A 281 22.22 -12.09 5.90
C LYS A 281 22.25 -12.43 7.40
N THR A 282 21.13 -12.32 8.09
CA THR A 282 21.05 -12.41 9.57
C THR A 282 20.52 -13.75 10.07
N ILE A 283 20.01 -14.64 9.19
CA ILE A 283 19.62 -16.02 9.55
C ILE A 283 20.80 -16.83 10.11
N ARG A 284 22.05 -16.40 9.90
CA ARG A 284 23.20 -16.93 10.64
C ARG A 284 23.29 -16.48 12.11
N ALA A 285 22.39 -15.61 12.60
CA ALA A 285 22.52 -14.92 13.88
C ALA A 285 21.24 -14.72 14.74
N GLN A 286 19.98 -14.80 14.26
CA GLN A 286 18.81 -14.57 15.14
C GLN A 286 17.54 -15.42 14.84
N THR A 287 17.12 -16.17 15.86
CA THR A 287 16.12 -17.27 15.84
C THR A 287 14.65 -16.85 15.96
N ALA A 288 14.35 -15.60 16.35
CA ALA A 288 12.97 -15.21 16.73
C ALA A 288 12.14 -14.53 15.63
N MET A 289 12.78 -13.79 14.69
CA MET A 289 12.06 -13.25 13.52
C MET A 289 11.87 -14.31 12.43
N SER A 290 12.78 -15.27 12.34
CA SER A 290 12.72 -16.34 11.34
C SER A 290 11.47 -17.19 11.53
N THR A 291 11.12 -17.57 12.75
CA THR A 291 9.99 -18.48 13.03
C THR A 291 8.63 -17.89 12.64
N LEU A 292 8.41 -16.58 12.79
CA LEU A 292 7.08 -15.99 12.57
C LEU A 292 6.82 -15.54 11.12
N VAL A 293 7.88 -15.30 10.33
CA VAL A 293 7.77 -14.81 8.94
C VAL A 293 8.35 -15.81 7.94
N PHE A 294 9.28 -16.66 8.38
CA PHE A 294 10.10 -17.53 7.54
C PHE A 294 10.36 -18.89 8.20
N ASP A 295 9.35 -19.50 8.82
CA ASP A 295 9.54 -20.83 9.42
C ASP A 295 9.94 -21.81 8.30
N ASP A 296 11.18 -22.25 8.34
CA ASP A 296 11.67 -23.31 7.46
C ASP A 296 11.54 -24.61 8.25
N ASP A 297 10.38 -25.25 8.10
CA ASP A 297 10.13 -26.63 8.56
C ASP A 297 11.11 -27.65 7.93
N ASN A 298 11.89 -27.21 6.94
CA ASN A 298 12.81 -28.03 6.15
C ASN A 298 14.28 -27.83 6.49
N VAL A 299 14.65 -27.19 7.62
CA VAL A 299 16.04 -27.29 8.08
C VAL A 299 16.22 -28.72 8.64
N PRO A 300 16.91 -29.63 7.91
CA PRO A 300 17.18 -30.95 8.46
C PRO A 300 17.91 -30.78 9.79
N LYS A 301 17.48 -31.53 10.80
CA LYS A 301 18.17 -31.66 12.08
C LYS A 301 19.47 -32.46 11.91
N THR A 302 20.31 -32.04 10.98
CA THR A 302 21.73 -32.40 10.86
C THR A 302 22.43 -31.16 11.38
N GLU A 303 22.90 -31.13 12.61
CA GLU A 303 24.17 -31.75 12.95
C GLU A 303 24.27 -31.80 14.49
N LYS A 304 23.85 -32.93 15.07
CA LYS A 304 24.40 -33.34 16.35
C LYS A 304 25.57 -34.27 16.03
N THR A 305 26.72 -33.96 16.62
CA THR A 305 27.85 -34.89 16.87
C THR A 305 28.67 -35.36 15.67
N VAL A 306 29.65 -34.55 15.25
CA VAL A 306 30.92 -35.05 14.67
C VAL A 306 32.10 -34.29 15.30
N ASP A 307 32.14 -34.19 16.63
CA ASP A 307 33.29 -33.64 17.38
C ASP A 307 33.98 -34.71 18.26
N HIS A 308 33.66 -36.00 18.09
CA HIS A 308 34.22 -37.07 18.93
C HIS A 308 35.23 -38.01 18.26
N GLU A 309 35.57 -37.83 16.98
CA GLU A 309 36.46 -38.77 16.26
C GLU A 309 37.88 -38.26 15.90
N LEU A 310 38.24 -37.01 16.24
CA LEU A 310 39.57 -36.47 15.89
C LEU A 310 40.60 -36.42 17.03
N SER A 311 40.25 -36.88 18.24
CA SER A 311 41.18 -37.01 19.36
C SER A 311 41.93 -38.36 19.43
N GLY A 312 41.79 -39.24 18.43
CA GLY A 312 42.35 -40.60 18.45
C GLY A 312 43.64 -40.86 17.65
N LEU A 313 44.14 -39.92 16.84
CA LEU A 313 45.20 -40.22 15.85
C LEU A 313 46.56 -39.52 16.07
N SER A 314 46.75 -38.80 17.17
CA SER A 314 48.03 -38.15 17.50
C SER A 314 48.86 -38.97 18.49
N GLY A 315 49.36 -40.13 18.07
CA GLY A 315 50.18 -40.99 18.92
C GLY A 315 50.89 -42.14 18.20
N ARG A 316 51.74 -41.84 17.22
CA ARG A 316 52.73 -42.82 16.71
C ARG A 316 54.07 -42.13 16.42
N THR A 317 54.87 -42.02 17.46
CA THR A 317 56.32 -41.74 17.38
C THR A 317 57.05 -43.00 16.96
N VAL A 318 57.74 -42.93 15.82
CA VAL A 318 58.66 -43.95 15.31
C VAL A 318 60.01 -43.74 15.98
N HIS A 319 60.49 -44.73 16.73
CA HIS A 319 61.88 -44.85 17.13
C HIS A 319 62.66 -45.58 16.03
N SER A 320 63.76 -44.97 15.60
CA SER A 320 64.91 -45.60 14.95
C SER A 320 66.15 -44.84 15.39
#